data_AF-A0A512DTH3-F1
#
_entry.id   AF-A0A512DTH3-F1
#
_cell.length_a   1.000
_cell.length_b   1.000
_cell.length_c   1.000
_cell.angle_alpha   90.00
_cell.angle_beta   90.00
_cell.angle_gamma   90.00
#
_symmetry.space_group_name_H-M   'P 1'
#
loop_
_entity.id
_entity.type
_entity.pdbx_description
1 polymer ?
#
loop_
_entity_poly.entity_id
_entity_poly.type
_entity_poly.pdbx_seq_one_letter_code
_entity_poly.pdbx_strand_id
1 'polypeptide(L)'
;MLTGSGVWLLLRPRTFQVIIGLSLLSYAVNLFIFSTGGLRTAAAPVLERGVPGDLAVQADPVPQALVLTAIVIGFATTALFLVLLLAARGLTGTDHVDGKEQQR
;
A
#
# COMPACT_ATOMS: atom_id res chain seq x y z
N MET A 1 0.42 1.36 -14.12
CA MET A 1 -0.88 2.08 -14.06
C MET A 1 -1.21 2.58 -12.66
N LEU A 2 -1.20 1.73 -11.62
CA LEU A 2 -1.42 2.15 -10.23
C LEU A 2 -0.52 3.32 -9.79
N THR A 3 0.79 3.27 -10.07
CA THR A 3 1.73 4.35 -9.71
C THR A 3 1.34 5.68 -10.35
N GLY A 4 0.96 5.68 -11.63
CA GLY A 4 0.54 6.90 -12.34
C GLY A 4 -0.76 7.47 -11.77
N SER A 5 -1.76 6.63 -11.52
CA SER A 5 -3.02 7.05 -10.89
C SER A 5 -2.82 7.55 -9.46
N GLY A 6 -1.94 6.89 -8.70
CA GLY A 6 -1.58 7.27 -7.33
C GLY A 6 -0.90 8.62 -7.26
N VAL A 7 0.10 8.87 -8.12
CA VAL A 7 0.77 10.18 -8.23
C VAL A 7 -0.22 11.26 -8.63
N TRP A 8 -1.08 11.01 -9.62
CA TRP A 8 -2.08 11.98 -10.06
C TRP A 8 -3.08 12.35 -8.95
N LEU A 9 -3.52 11.37 -8.17
CA LEU A 9 -4.39 11.60 -7.00
C LEU A 9 -3.67 12.38 -5.88
N LEU A 10 -2.36 12.18 -5.73
CA LEU A 10 -1.54 12.88 -4.74
C LEU A 10 -1.41 14.38 -5.04
N LEU A 11 -1.48 14.77 -6.32
CA LEU A 11 -1.45 16.16 -6.76
C LEU A 11 -2.80 16.88 -6.64
N ARG A 12 -3.86 16.20 -6.19
CA ARG A 12 -5.18 16.82 -6.06
C ARG A 12 -5.32 17.58 -4.73
N PRO A 13 -6.07 18.69 -4.72
CA PRO A 13 -6.19 19.57 -3.56
C PRO A 13 -7.05 19.02 -2.41
N ARG A 14 -7.70 17.87 -2.59
CA ARG A 14 -8.60 17.25 -1.59
C ARG A 14 -7.85 16.23 -0.75
N THR A 15 -7.93 16.35 0.57
CA THR A 15 -7.26 15.43 1.51
C THR A 15 -7.66 13.97 1.29
N PHE A 16 -8.94 13.71 1.01
CA PHE A 16 -9.41 12.36 0.70
C PHE A 16 -8.74 11.78 -0.56
N GLN A 17 -8.54 12.60 -1.60
CA GLN A 17 -7.92 12.16 -2.85
C GLN A 17 -6.44 11.82 -2.65
N VAL A 18 -5.74 12.58 -1.80
CA VAL A 18 -4.36 12.32 -1.40
C VAL A 18 -4.23 10.95 -0.71
N ILE A 19 -5.12 10.63 0.24
CA ILE A 19 -5.10 9.33 0.95
C ILE A 19 -5.29 8.17 -0.03
N ILE A 20 -6.28 8.25 -0.93
CA ILE A 20 -6.50 7.22 -1.95
C ILE A 20 -5.28 7.10 -2.88
N GLY A 21 -4.66 8.22 -3.25
CA GLY A 21 -3.41 8.22 -4.03
C GLY A 21 -2.26 7.50 -3.32
N LEU A 22 -2.11 7.72 -2.02
CA LEU A 22 -1.12 7.06 -1.18
C LEU A 22 -1.39 5.54 -1.05
N SER A 23 -2.65 5.14 -0.89
CA SER A 23 -3.04 3.72 -0.87
C SER A 23 -2.74 3.02 -2.20
N LEU A 24 -3.03 3.65 -3.34
CA LEU A 24 -2.70 3.10 -4.65
C LEU A 24 -1.19 2.96 -4.86
N LEU A 25 -0.39 3.91 -4.38
CA LEU A 25 1.06 3.80 -4.41
C LEU A 25 1.56 2.65 -3.55
N SER A 26 1.01 2.47 -2.35
CA SER A 26 1.34 1.33 -1.47
C SER A 26 1.06 -0.01 -2.15
N TYR A 27 -0.10 -0.16 -2.79
CA TYR A 27 -0.41 -1.37 -3.56
C TYR A 27 0.51 -1.57 -4.77
N ALA A 28 0.90 -0.50 -5.46
CA ALA A 28 1.86 -0.59 -6.56
C ALA A 28 3.21 -1.14 -6.10
N VAL A 29 3.70 -0.65 -4.95
CA VAL A 29 4.96 -1.10 -4.35
C VAL A 29 4.85 -2.55 -3.88
N ASN A 30 3.74 -2.93 -3.24
CA ASN A 30 3.51 -4.31 -2.81
C ASN A 30 3.53 -5.28 -4.00
N LEU A 31 2.86 -4.95 -5.10
CA LEU A 31 2.88 -5.76 -6.31
C LEU A 31 4.26 -5.79 -6.97
N PHE A 32 4.98 -4.67 -6.95
CA PHE A 32 6.34 -4.59 -7.46
C PHE A 32 7.28 -5.52 -6.69
N ILE A 33 7.29 -5.45 -5.36
CA ILE A 33 8.10 -6.33 -4.50
C ILE A 33 7.71 -7.79 -4.73
N PHE A 34 6.41 -8.11 -4.73
CA PHE A 34 5.94 -9.47 -5.01
C PHE A 34 6.43 -10.00 -6.36
N SER A 35 6.42 -9.16 -7.40
CA SER A 35 6.88 -9.52 -8.74
C SER A 35 8.40 -9.82 -8.81
N THR A 36 9.21 -9.25 -7.91
CA THR A 36 10.66 -9.52 -7.89
C THR A 36 11.02 -10.92 -7.38
N GLY A 37 10.11 -11.58 -6.66
CA GLY A 37 10.34 -12.90 -6.04
C GLY A 37 10.31 -14.11 -6.97
N GLY A 38 10.14 -13.89 -8.27
CA GLY A 38 9.96 -14.96 -9.25
C GLY A 38 8.57 -15.61 -9.12
N LEU A 39 7.69 -15.36 -10.09
CA LEU A 39 6.38 -16.01 -10.18
C LEU A 39 6.56 -17.49 -10.57
N ARG A 40 6.97 -18.33 -9.63
CA ARG A 40 6.91 -19.78 -9.79
C ARG A 40 5.48 -20.25 -9.49
N THR A 41 4.72 -20.49 -10.54
CA THR A 41 3.37 -21.08 -10.45
C THR A 41 3.46 -22.50 -9.88
N ALA A 42 2.56 -22.83 -8.93
CA ALA A 42 2.48 -24.13 -8.23
C ALA A 42 3.55 -24.43 -7.16
N ALA A 43 4.31 -23.42 -6.74
CA ALA A 43 5.36 -23.53 -5.73
C ALA A 43 4.93 -22.96 -4.38
N ALA A 44 4.11 -23.68 -3.59
CA ALA A 44 3.74 -23.18 -2.27
C ALA A 44 5.00 -23.04 -1.38
N PRO A 45 5.25 -21.90 -0.72
CA PRO A 45 6.39 -21.67 0.18
C PRO A 45 6.18 -22.36 1.54
N VAL A 46 5.41 -23.45 1.55
CA VAL A 46 5.08 -24.24 2.72
C VAL A 46 5.82 -25.57 2.58
N LEU A 47 6.63 -25.91 3.58
CA LEU A 47 7.26 -27.22 3.66
C LEU A 47 6.18 -28.26 4.02
N GLU A 48 5.84 -29.16 3.10
CA GLU A 48 5.02 -30.32 3.44
C GLU A 48 5.83 -31.27 4.35
N ARG A 49 5.21 -31.71 5.45
CA ARG A 49 5.84 -32.64 6.39
C ARG A 49 6.10 -33.98 5.69
N GLY A 50 7.38 -34.35 5.58
CA GLY A 50 7.80 -35.67 5.11
C GLY A 50 8.32 -35.75 3.67
N VAL A 51 8.32 -34.64 2.92
CA VAL A 51 8.94 -34.55 1.60
C VAL A 51 10.30 -33.84 1.73
N PRO A 52 11.42 -34.40 1.23
CA PRO A 52 12.68 -33.66 1.17
C PRO A 52 12.45 -32.41 0.33
N GLY A 53 12.50 -31.24 0.98
CA GLY A 53 12.15 -29.96 0.37
C GLY A 53 13.05 -29.65 -0.81
N ASP A 54 12.51 -29.75 -2.01
CA ASP A 54 13.22 -29.34 -3.22
C ASP A 54 13.21 -27.82 -3.31
N LEU A 55 14.28 -27.19 -2.83
CA LEU A 55 14.50 -25.73 -2.86
C LEU A 55 14.43 -25.17 -4.29
N ALA A 56 14.56 -26.01 -5.32
CA ALA A 56 14.40 -25.63 -6.72
C ALA A 56 12.93 -25.42 -7.14
N VAL A 57 11.96 -25.99 -6.41
CA VAL A 57 10.52 -25.97 -6.74
C VAL A 57 9.74 -25.04 -5.83
N GLN A 58 10.35 -24.47 -4.78
CA GLN A 58 9.66 -23.60 -3.82
C GLN A 58 9.72 -22.10 -4.21
N ALA A 59 8.66 -21.34 -3.90
CA ALA A 59 8.65 -19.89 -4.10
C ALA A 59 9.50 -19.20 -3.03
N ASP A 60 10.15 -18.10 -3.40
CA ASP A 60 10.99 -17.32 -2.48
C ASP A 60 10.12 -16.73 -1.34
N PRO A 61 10.38 -17.09 -0.07
CA PRO A 61 9.61 -16.58 1.06
C PRO A 61 9.97 -15.12 1.41
N VAL A 62 11.11 -14.60 0.96
CA VAL A 62 11.60 -13.26 1.36
C VAL A 62 10.66 -12.15 0.88
N PRO A 63 10.27 -12.08 -0.41
CA PRO A 63 9.36 -11.03 -0.90
C PRO A 63 7.97 -11.11 -0.27
N GLN A 64 7.53 -12.30 0.14
CA GLN A 64 6.23 -12.49 0.79
C GLN A 64 6.21 -11.92 2.21
N ALA A 65 7.27 -12.16 2.99
CA ALA A 65 7.43 -11.57 4.31
C ALA A 65 7.53 -10.03 4.24
N LEU A 66 8.23 -9.51 3.24
CA LEU A 66 8.32 -8.07 2.99
C LEU A 66 6.97 -7.44 2.66
N VAL A 67 6.18 -8.06 1.77
CA VAL A 67 4.84 -7.57 1.43
C VAL A 67 3.89 -7.62 2.62
N LEU A 68 3.90 -8.69 3.43
CA LEU A 68 3.06 -8.77 4.63
C LEU A 68 3.38 -7.63 5.62
N THR A 69 4.67 -7.34 5.81
CA THR A 69 5.13 -6.23 6.65
C THR A 69 4.66 -4.89 6.09
N ALA A 70 4.79 -4.69 4.77
CA ALA A 70 4.35 -3.47 4.10
C ALA A 70 2.82 -3.26 4.18
N ILE A 71 2.03 -4.34 4.13
CA ILE A 71 0.57 -4.29 4.30
C ILE A 71 0.19 -3.77 5.69
N VAL A 72 0.82 -4.29 6.75
CA VAL A 72 0.52 -3.86 8.13
C VAL A 72 0.90 -2.40 8.36
N ILE A 73 2.07 -1.98 7.85
CA ILE A 73 2.49 -0.56 7.92
C ILE A 73 1.53 0.32 7.13
N GLY A 74 1.13 -0.08 5.93
CA GLY A 74 0.16 0.64 5.10
C GLY A 74 -1.19 0.80 5.80
N PHE A 75 -1.67 -0.25 6.46
CA PHE A 75 -2.90 -0.20 7.25
C PHE A 75 -2.79 0.77 8.43
N ALA A 76 -1.74 0.66 9.24
CA ALA A 76 -1.55 1.51 10.41
C ALA A 76 -1.42 3.00 10.04
N THR A 77 -0.63 3.30 9.00
CA THR A 77 -0.46 4.68 8.52
C THR A 77 -1.74 5.25 7.90
N THR A 78 -2.52 4.45 7.16
CA THR A 78 -3.81 4.87 6.61
C THR A 78 -4.81 5.16 7.74
N ALA A 79 -4.88 4.31 8.77
CA ALA A 79 -5.73 4.55 9.94
C ALA A 79 -5.34 5.86 10.66
N LEU A 80 -4.04 6.10 10.85
CA LEU A 80 -3.55 7.36 11.41
C LEU A 80 -3.96 8.57 10.55
N PHE A 81 -3.79 8.50 9.23
CA PHE A 81 -4.20 9.58 8.32
C PHE A 81 -5.71 9.85 8.38
N LEU A 82 -6.55 8.82 8.48
CA LEU A 82 -8.00 8.99 8.60
C LEU A 82 -8.38 9.72 9.90
N VAL A 83 -7.73 9.37 11.02
CA VAL A 83 -7.94 10.06 12.30
C VAL A 83 -7.50 11.52 12.21
N LEU A 84 -6.34 11.78 11.62
CA LEU A 84 -5.83 13.14 11.42
C LEU A 84 -6.75 13.97 10.52
N LEU A 85 -7.29 13.38 9.44
CA LEU A 85 -8.22 14.05 8.54
C LEU A 85 -9.53 14.39 9.25
N LEU A 86 -10.08 13.45 10.03
CA LEU A 86 -11.29 13.72 10.83
C LEU A 86 -11.08 14.85 11.83
N ALA A 87 -9.93 14.87 12.52
CA ALA A 87 -9.56 15.94 13.44
C ALA A 87 -9.37 17.28 12.71
N ALA A 88 -8.61 17.30 11.60
CA ALA A 88 -8.37 18.50 10.80
C ALA A 88 -9.66 19.07 10.22
N ARG A 89 -10.58 18.21 9.76
CA ARG A 89 -11.91 18.61 9.29
C ARG A 89 -12.77 19.18 10.41
N GLY A 90 -12.67 18.62 11.62
CA GLY A 90 -13.32 19.17 12.81
C GLY A 90 -12.82 20.57 13.19
N LEU A 91 -11.54 20.85 12.93
CA LEU A 91 -10.90 22.15 13.26
C LEU A 91 -11.08 23.21 12.16
N THR A 92 -10.96 22.82 10.89
CA THR A 92 -10.95 23.76 9.75
C THR A 92 -12.29 23.87 9.04
N GLY A 93 -13.19 22.90 9.22
CA GLY A 93 -14.47 22.83 8.50
C GLY A 93 -14.34 22.51 7.00
N THR A 94 -13.12 22.37 6.47
CA THR A 94 -12.85 22.11 5.05
C THR A 94 -12.14 20.77 4.85
N ASP A 95 -12.20 20.23 3.63
CA ASP A 95 -11.46 19.03 3.19
C ASP A 95 -10.38 19.40 2.16
N HIS A 96 -9.97 20.67 2.16
CA HIS A 96 -8.87 21.15 1.35
C HIS A 96 -7.56 20.85 2.08
N VAL A 97 -6.57 20.34 1.36
CA VAL A 97 -5.28 19.92 1.95
C VAL A 97 -4.56 21.07 2.67
N ASP A 98 -4.72 22.31 2.17
CA ASP A 98 -4.15 23.52 2.78
C ASP A 98 -5.00 24.11 3.91
N GLY A 99 -6.15 23.51 4.24
CA GLY A 99 -7.08 24.01 5.26
C GLY A 99 -7.71 25.38 4.95
N LYS A 100 -7.45 25.93 3.76
CA LYS A 100 -8.01 27.17 3.24
C LYS A 100 -8.94 26.83 2.08
N GLU A 101 -10.21 27.22 2.19
CA GLU A 101 -11.11 27.21 1.04
C GLU A 101 -10.52 28.20 0.01
N GLN A 102 -10.23 27.73 -1.19
CA GLN A 102 -9.66 28.56 -2.24
C GLN A 102 -10.69 29.64 -2.62
N GLN A 103 -10.51 30.85 -2.09
CA GLN A 103 -11.24 32.03 -2.54
C GLN A 103 -10.73 32.38 -3.95
N ARG A 104 -11.34 31.79 -4.99
CA ARG A 104 -11.64 32.39 -6.31
C ARG A 104 -12.09 31.36 -7.32
#